data_AF-A0A7C7C388-F1
#
_entry.id   AF-A0A7C7C388-F1
#
_cell.length_a   1.000
_cell.length_b   1.000
_cell.length_c   1.000
_cell.angle_alpha   90.00
_cell.angle_beta   90.00
_cell.angle_gamma   90.00
#
_symmetry.space_group_name_H-M   'P 1'
#
loop_
_entity.id
_entity.type
_entity.pdbx_description
1 polymer ?
#
loop_
_entity_poly.entity_id
_entity_poly.type
_entity_poly.pdbx_seq_one_letter_code
_entity_poly.pdbx_strand_id
1 'polypeptide(L)' 'MMKLVILAMVAMYLSGCVLTKIITVPLRVTGAAISIIPVAGNTADEAIDKVADTIDKVPI' A
#
# COMPACT_ATOMS: atom_id res chain seq x y z
N MET A 1 -16.22 -36.54 0.38
CA MET A 1 -15.35 -35.83 1.35
C MET A 1 -14.44 -34.77 0.72
N MET A 2 -13.67 -35.06 -0.33
CA MET A 2 -12.69 -34.10 -0.92
C MET A 2 -13.29 -32.73 -1.32
N LYS A 3 -14.54 -32.69 -1.83
CA LYS A 3 -15.22 -31.43 -2.19
C LYS A 3 -15.42 -30.48 -1.00
N LEU A 4 -15.69 -31.01 0.20
CA LEU A 4 -15.85 -30.20 1.41
C LEU A 4 -14.52 -29.63 1.91
N VAL A 5 -13.43 -30.40 1.77
CA VAL A 5 -12.08 -29.95 2.14
C VAL A 5 -11.63 -28.79 1.22
N ILE A 6 -11.88 -28.91 -0.09
CA ILE A 6 -11.58 -27.86 -1.05
C ILE A 6 -12.39 -26.59 -0.76
N LEU A 7 -13.69 -26.73 -0.47
CA LEU A 7 -14.55 -25.60 -0.11
C LEU A 7 -14.05 -24.87 1.16
N ALA A 8 -13.62 -25.63 2.17
CA ALA A 8 -13.06 -25.07 3.40
C ALA A 8 -11.74 -24.31 3.16
N MET A 9 -10.84 -24.83 2.31
CA MET A 9 -9.63 -24.12 1.91
C MET A 9 -9.96 -22.81 1.17
N VAL A 10 -10.87 -22.85 0.19
CA VAL A 10 -11.27 -21.65 -0.55
C VAL A 10 -11.87 -20.58 0.37
N ALA A 11 -12.71 -20.99 1.32
CA ALA A 11 -13.28 -20.07 2.31
C ALA A 11 -12.19 -19.39 3.17
N MET A 12 -11.18 -20.14 3.63
CA MET A 12 -10.05 -19.57 4.38
C MET A 12 -9.24 -18.55 3.57
N TYR A 13 -8.96 -18.84 2.30
CA TYR A 13 -8.23 -17.91 1.42
C TYR A 13 -9.04 -16.65 1.11
N LEU A 14 -10.37 -16.76 0.92
CA LEU A 14 -11.24 -15.61 0.67
C LEU A 14 -11.30 -14.66 1.86
N SER A 15 -11.27 -15.18 3.09
CA SER A 15 -11.19 -14.36 4.31
C SER A 15 -9.90 -13.53 4.38
N GLY A 16 -8.77 -14.08 3.92
CA GLY A 16 -7.50 -13.36 3.83
C GLY A 16 -7.51 -12.20 2.82
N CYS A 17 -8.22 -12.35 1.70
CA CYS A 17 -8.43 -11.27 0.73
C CYS A 17 -9.23 -10.10 1.31
N VAL A 18 -10.22 -10.37 2.17
CA VAL A 18 -10.99 -9.32 2.83
C VAL A 18 -10.12 -8.58 3.85
N LEU A 19 -9.32 -9.29 4.64
CA LEU A 19 -8.42 -8.68 5.62
C LEU A 19 -7.39 -7.77 4.94
N THR A 20 -6.73 -8.26 3.89
CA THR A 20 -5.76 -7.45 3.14
C THR A 20 -6.42 -6.24 2.49
N LYS A 21 -7.65 -6.37 1.98
CA LYS A 21 -8.41 -5.24 1.42
C LYS A 21 -8.79 -4.21 2.49
N ILE A 22 -9.19 -4.63 3.68
CA ILE A 22 -9.51 -3.74 4.80
C ILE A 22 -8.27 -2.94 5.25
N ILE A 23 -7.07 -3.49 5.17
CA ILE A 23 -5.85 -2.79 5.58
C ILE A 23 -5.29 -1.91 4.44
N THR A 24 -5.30 -2.41 3.20
CA THR A 24 -4.69 -1.71 2.07
C THR A 24 -5.54 -0.55 1.54
N VAL A 25 -6.87 -0.62 1.66
CA VAL A 25 -7.76 0.45 1.19
C VAL A 25 -7.58 1.74 2.01
N PRO A 26 -7.60 1.73 3.36
CA PRO A 26 -7.28 2.90 4.17
C PRO A 26 -5.92 3.48 3.82
N LEU A 27 -4.87 2.66 3.64
CA LEU A 27 -3.55 3.17 3.29
C LEU A 27 -3.56 3.98 1.98
N ARG A 28 -4.30 3.53 0.97
CA ARG A 28 -4.45 4.27 -0.30
C ARG A 28 -5.27 5.55 -0.14
N VAL A 29 -6.39 5.49 0.57
CA VAL A 29 -7.27 6.64 0.78
C VAL A 29 -6.60 7.70 1.65
N THR A 30 -5.93 7.28 2.73
CA THR A 30 -5.16 8.14 3.60
C THR A 30 -3.99 8.79 2.85
N GLY A 31 -3.25 8.03 2.03
CA GLY A 31 -2.21 8.61 1.17
C GLY A 31 -2.74 9.69 0.23
N ALA A 32 -3.86 9.43 -0.43
CA ALA A 32 -4.52 10.42 -1.31
C ALA A 32 -5.02 11.65 -0.53
N ALA A 33 -5.57 11.47 0.67
CA ALA A 33 -6.01 12.58 1.50
C ALA A 33 -4.84 13.43 2.02
N ILE A 34 -3.73 12.80 2.43
CA ILE A 34 -2.52 13.48 2.91
C ILE A 34 -1.87 14.30 1.78
N SER A 35 -1.90 13.81 0.54
CA SER A 35 -1.39 14.54 -0.63
C SER A 35 -2.08 15.89 -0.87
N ILE A 36 -3.33 16.05 -0.44
CA ILE A 36 -4.09 17.32 -0.58
C ILE A 36 -3.68 18.32 0.52
N ILE A 37 -3.09 17.86 1.61
CA ILE A 37 -2.72 18.72 2.75
C ILE A 37 -1.34 19.32 2.47
N PRO A 38 -1.20 20.64 2.26
CA PRO A 38 0.05 21.26 1.82
C PRO A 38 1.21 21.01 2.80
N VAL A 39 0.94 20.93 4.10
CA VAL A 39 1.98 20.67 5.12
C VAL A 39 2.56 19.26 5.01
N ALA A 40 1.71 18.25 4.79
CA ALA A 40 2.14 16.86 4.77
C ALA A 40 2.58 16.40 3.37
N GLY A 41 1.91 16.88 2.31
CA GLY A 41 2.29 16.66 0.92
C GLY A 41 3.66 17.27 0.61
N ASN A 42 3.90 18.54 0.95
CA ASN A 42 5.19 19.20 0.66
C ASN A 42 6.35 18.56 1.44
N THR A 43 6.12 18.11 2.68
CA THR A 43 7.14 17.40 3.46
C THR A 43 7.47 16.03 2.85
N ALA A 44 6.46 15.32 2.32
CA ALA A 44 6.66 14.05 1.63
C ALA A 44 7.42 14.24 0.31
N ASP A 45 7.03 15.24 -0.49
CA ASP A 45 7.70 15.56 -1.76
C ASP A 45 9.16 16.00 -1.54
N GLU A 46 9.45 16.88 -0.58
CA GLU A 46 10.85 17.27 -0.26
C GLU A 46 11.72 16.07 0.15
N ALA A 47 11.14 15.12 0.88
CA ALA A 47 11.86 13.91 1.27
C ALA A 47 12.16 13.03 0.06
N ILE A 48 11.21 12.91 -0.88
CA ILE A 48 11.38 12.15 -2.13
C ILE A 48 12.44 12.82 -3.01
N ASP A 49 12.37 14.14 -3.21
CA ASP A 49 13.30 14.90 -4.05
C ASP A 49 14.74 14.80 -3.53
N LYS A 50 14.96 14.88 -2.21
CA LYS A 50 16.31 14.68 -1.63
C LYS A 50 16.90 13.32 -1.93
N VAL A 51 16.07 12.28 -1.89
CA VAL A 51 16.50 10.92 -2.21
C VAL A 51 16.77 10.80 -3.72
N ALA A 52 15.89 11.34 -4.55
CA ALA A 52 16.06 11.37 -6.00
C ALA A 52 17.37 12.09 -6.40
N ASP A 53 17.62 13.29 -5.85
CA ASP A 53 18.86 14.05 -6.04
C ASP A 53 20.11 13.28 -5.61
N THR A 54 19.99 12.41 -4.60
CA THR A 54 21.11 11.58 -4.14
C THR A 54 21.38 10.44 -5.12
N ILE A 55 20.32 9.86 -5.70
CA ILE A 55 20.41 8.80 -6.71
C ILE A 55 20.93 9.38 -8.04
N ASP A 56 20.45 10.54 -8.49
CA ASP A 56 20.89 11.18 -9.74
C ASP A 56 22.39 11.56 -9.72
N LYS A 57 22.97 11.75 -8.53
CA LYS A 57 24.41 12.01 -8.35
C LYS A 57 25.26 10.75 -8.42
N VAL A 58 24.65 9.56 -8.41
CA VAL A 58 25.39 8.31 -8.63
C VAL A 58 25.75 8.24 -10.11
N PRO A 59 27.04 8.20 -10.47
CA PRO A 59 27.45 8.02 -11.85
C PRO A 59 27.32 6.54 -12.21
N ILE A 60 26.09 6.13 -12.57
CA ILE A 60 25.79 4.84 -13.21
C ILE A 60 25.76 4.97 -14.72
#